data_AF-A0A838WL01-F1
#
_entry.id   AF-A0A838WL01-F1
#
_cell.length_a   1.000
_cell.length_b   1.000
_cell.length_c   1.000
_cell.angle_alpha   90.00
_cell.angle_beta   90.00
_cell.angle_gamma   90.00
#
_symmetry.space_group_name_H-M   'P 1'
#
loop_
_entity.id
_entity.type
_entity.pdbx_description
1 polymer ?
#
loop_
_entity_poly.entity_id
_entity_poly.type
_entity_poly.pdbx_seq_one_letter_code
_entity_poly.pdbx_strand_id
1 'polypeptide(L)'
;DHSNAPEISSLHSLQRLAIAAKDLLPDLEPQRVFDQLAQTTSGQGIVEEFQEVLEEYGYLSQVATDIAVPRWKEQPDLFRQMFIQILETHEVISNQGSTKRQEGNVQNRVNLKGIVTEVYSRLLAELRWTFLALEKTWLASHLLTAPGDIFYLNLGEVRRLVADADPQLKEQLVKLLASRRSQFGQDGEISQIPAVVYGNNPPYPMTKTKPVNVSDRVLVGIPASRGQAIGKVKIVRNFQEAGEINKQTILVVPYTDSGWATILVRAGGVIAETGGKLSHGAIVAREYGIPAVMDIHGATDLLRDGQKVRIDGSRGTVEMGRLPELESN
;
A
#
# COMPACT_ATOMS: atom_id res chain seq x y z
N ASP A 1 -10.26 -17.35 -5.02
CA ASP A 1 -9.07 -17.05 -5.82
C ASP A 1 -9.16 -15.60 -6.26
N HIS A 2 -8.28 -14.74 -5.75
CA HIS A 2 -8.15 -13.33 -6.15
C HIS A 2 -6.99 -13.11 -7.13
N SER A 3 -6.46 -14.15 -7.76
CA SER A 3 -5.38 -14.04 -8.75
C SER A 3 -5.65 -13.06 -9.89
N ASN A 4 -6.92 -12.82 -10.23
CA ASN A 4 -7.32 -11.86 -11.28
C ASN A 4 -7.48 -10.42 -10.77
N ALA A 5 -7.23 -10.13 -9.49
CA ALA A 5 -7.25 -8.76 -8.98
C ALA A 5 -6.12 -7.94 -9.64
N PRO A 6 -6.36 -6.68 -10.04
CA PRO A 6 -5.36 -5.92 -10.80
C PRO A 6 -4.01 -5.79 -10.10
N GLU A 7 -4.00 -5.65 -8.77
CA GLU A 7 -2.76 -5.61 -7.99
C GLU A 7 -1.95 -6.91 -8.11
N ILE A 8 -2.61 -8.07 -8.15
CA ILE A 8 -1.99 -9.38 -8.29
C ILE A 8 -1.54 -9.60 -9.73
N SER A 9 -2.37 -9.24 -10.71
CA SER A 9 -2.01 -9.28 -12.13
C SER A 9 -0.78 -8.42 -12.43
N SER A 10 -0.71 -7.21 -11.86
CA SER A 10 0.44 -6.30 -12.01
C SER A 10 1.73 -6.91 -11.47
N LEU A 11 1.65 -7.58 -10.32
CA LEU A 11 2.77 -8.30 -9.72
C LEU A 11 3.23 -9.44 -10.63
N HIS A 12 2.31 -10.28 -11.10
CA HIS A 12 2.66 -11.39 -11.99
C HIS A 12 3.31 -10.92 -13.29
N SER A 13 2.88 -9.79 -13.84
CA SER A 13 3.53 -9.15 -14.98
C SER A 13 4.95 -8.68 -14.63
N LEU A 14 5.15 -7.99 -13.50
CA LEU A 14 6.49 -7.59 -13.03
C LEU A 14 7.42 -8.79 -12.82
N GLN A 15 6.92 -9.88 -12.27
CA GLN A 15 7.71 -11.10 -12.06
C GLN A 15 8.16 -11.74 -13.37
N ARG A 16 7.26 -11.81 -14.36
CA ARG A 16 7.58 -12.34 -15.68
C ARG A 16 8.70 -11.53 -16.31
N LEU A 17 8.61 -10.21 -16.24
CA LEU A 17 9.63 -9.29 -16.74
C LEU A 17 10.95 -9.45 -15.96
N ALA A 18 10.89 -9.61 -14.64
CA ALA A 18 12.09 -9.77 -13.83
C ALA A 18 12.83 -11.08 -14.15
N ILE A 19 12.10 -12.17 -14.40
CA ILE A 19 12.68 -13.44 -14.83
C ILE A 19 13.40 -13.27 -16.18
N ALA A 20 12.76 -12.60 -17.15
CA ALA A 20 13.37 -12.35 -18.45
C ALA A 20 14.59 -11.42 -18.36
N ALA A 21 14.53 -10.38 -17.51
CA ALA A 21 15.62 -9.43 -17.31
C ALA A 21 16.85 -10.07 -16.65
N LYS A 22 16.65 -11.06 -15.79
CA LYS A 22 17.73 -11.74 -15.07
C LYS A 22 18.72 -12.40 -16.02
N ASP A 23 18.23 -13.04 -17.08
CA ASP A 23 19.07 -13.71 -18.07
C ASP A 23 19.92 -12.73 -18.89
N LEU A 24 19.53 -11.45 -18.93
CA LEU A 24 20.21 -10.37 -19.64
C LEU A 24 21.15 -9.55 -18.75
N LEU A 25 21.09 -9.70 -17.43
CA LEU A 25 21.82 -8.89 -16.45
C LEU A 25 22.69 -9.77 -15.55
N PRO A 26 23.85 -10.25 -16.05
CA PRO A 26 24.76 -11.08 -15.26
C PRO A 26 25.41 -10.33 -14.08
N ASP A 27 25.68 -9.03 -14.25
CA ASP A 27 26.22 -8.14 -13.21
C ASP A 27 25.16 -7.10 -12.81
N LEU A 28 24.20 -7.52 -11.97
CA LEU A 28 23.08 -6.68 -11.57
C LEU A 28 23.54 -5.48 -10.70
N GLU A 29 23.32 -4.27 -11.20
CA GLU A 29 23.48 -3.04 -10.42
C GLU A 29 22.09 -2.43 -10.13
N PRO A 30 21.53 -2.56 -8.90
CA PRO A 30 20.15 -2.19 -8.58
C PRO A 30 19.77 -0.74 -8.95
N GLN A 31 20.72 0.19 -8.86
CA GLN A 31 20.50 1.60 -9.18
C GLN A 31 20.49 1.89 -10.68
N ARG A 32 21.00 0.97 -11.51
CA ARG A 32 21.23 1.16 -12.95
C ARG A 32 20.53 0.11 -13.80
N VAL A 33 19.64 -0.71 -13.22
CA VAL A 33 18.95 -1.80 -13.93
C VAL A 33 18.32 -1.34 -15.25
N PHE A 34 17.57 -0.24 -15.24
CA PHE A 34 16.94 0.27 -16.46
C PHE A 34 17.94 0.79 -17.49
N ASP A 35 19.06 1.38 -17.04
CA ASP A 35 20.14 1.81 -17.93
C ASP A 35 20.89 0.62 -18.53
N GLN A 36 21.07 -0.46 -17.75
CA GLN A 36 21.69 -1.70 -18.21
C GLN A 36 20.80 -2.41 -19.24
N LEU A 37 19.49 -2.48 -18.99
CA LEU A 37 18.53 -3.05 -19.95
C LEU A 37 18.48 -2.26 -21.25
N ALA A 38 18.52 -0.92 -21.18
CA ALA A 38 18.47 -0.07 -22.36
C ALA A 38 19.68 -0.21 -23.33
N GLN A 39 20.77 -0.85 -22.91
CA GLN A 39 21.98 -1.04 -23.73
C GLN A 39 21.86 -2.15 -24.78
N THR A 40 20.87 -3.04 -24.66
CA THR A 40 20.68 -4.16 -25.58
C THR A 40 19.29 -4.11 -26.21
N THR A 41 19.13 -4.62 -27.44
CA THR A 41 17.81 -4.67 -28.10
C THR A 41 16.83 -5.54 -27.31
N SER A 42 17.28 -6.68 -26.78
CA SER A 42 16.44 -7.54 -25.94
C SER A 42 16.03 -6.87 -24.63
N GLY A 43 16.93 -6.11 -23.99
CA GLY A 43 16.62 -5.37 -22.78
C GLY A 43 15.73 -4.16 -23.01
N GLN A 44 15.84 -3.49 -24.17
CA GLN A 44 14.89 -2.45 -24.59
C GLN A 44 13.46 -3.00 -24.69
N GLY A 45 13.27 -4.21 -25.23
CA GLY A 45 11.95 -4.86 -25.24
C GLY A 45 11.36 -5.03 -23.83
N ILE A 46 12.16 -5.39 -22.83
CA ILE A 46 11.69 -5.48 -21.43
C ILE A 46 11.33 -4.11 -20.86
N VAL A 47 12.09 -3.06 -21.21
CA VAL A 47 11.77 -1.68 -20.78
C VAL A 47 10.45 -1.21 -21.40
N GLU A 48 10.20 -1.56 -22.66
CA GLU A 48 8.93 -1.28 -23.36
C GLU A 48 7.78 -2.04 -22.70
N GLU A 49 7.90 -3.36 -22.50
CA GLU A 49 6.87 -4.15 -21.80
C GLU A 49 6.64 -3.66 -20.37
N PHE A 50 7.69 -3.25 -19.64
CA PHE A 50 7.54 -2.64 -18.31
C PHE A 50 6.70 -1.36 -18.38
N GLN A 51 6.91 -0.54 -19.40
CA GLN A 51 6.14 0.68 -19.62
C GLN A 51 4.68 0.38 -19.98
N GLU A 52 4.42 -0.67 -20.75
CA GLU A 52 3.05 -1.14 -21.04
C GLU A 52 2.33 -1.61 -19.77
N VAL A 53 3.01 -2.37 -18.91
CA VAL A 53 2.45 -2.80 -17.62
C VAL A 53 2.18 -1.58 -16.73
N LEU A 54 3.09 -0.60 -16.70
CA LEU A 54 2.87 0.65 -15.97
C LEU A 54 1.71 1.45 -16.56
N GLU A 55 1.47 1.41 -17.86
CA GLU A 55 0.32 2.07 -18.48
C GLU A 55 -0.99 1.37 -18.11
N GLU A 56 -0.99 0.03 -18.10
CA GLU A 56 -2.17 -0.79 -17.80
C GLU A 56 -2.59 -0.65 -16.33
N TYR A 57 -1.64 -0.72 -15.40
CA TYR A 57 -1.86 -0.77 -13.93
C TYR A 57 -1.48 0.52 -13.21
N GLY A 58 -0.97 1.52 -13.92
CA GLY A 58 -0.46 2.76 -13.33
C GLY A 58 -1.49 3.64 -12.64
N TYR A 59 -2.78 3.31 -12.78
CA TYR A 59 -3.90 3.92 -12.04
C TYR A 59 -3.93 3.51 -10.56
N LEU A 60 -3.23 2.43 -10.18
CA LEU A 60 -3.13 1.96 -8.79
C LEU A 60 -2.28 2.91 -7.93
N SER A 61 -2.48 2.85 -6.62
CA SER A 61 -1.73 3.64 -5.64
C SER A 61 -1.74 2.96 -4.27
N GLN A 62 -1.03 3.55 -3.30
CA GLN A 62 -1.02 3.06 -1.91
C GLN A 62 -2.40 3.13 -1.23
N VAL A 63 -3.20 4.15 -1.58
CA VAL A 63 -4.53 4.40 -1.02
C VAL A 63 -5.47 4.63 -2.19
N ALA A 64 -6.20 3.59 -2.59
CA ALA A 64 -6.99 3.63 -3.82
C ALA A 64 -8.12 4.67 -3.76
N THR A 65 -8.65 4.91 -2.57
CA THR A 65 -9.82 5.79 -2.33
C THR A 65 -9.50 7.27 -2.23
N ASP A 66 -8.25 7.63 -1.95
CA ASP A 66 -7.82 9.01 -1.84
C ASP A 66 -7.26 9.50 -3.18
N ILE A 67 -7.91 10.49 -3.78
CA ILE A 67 -7.47 11.10 -5.04
C ILE A 67 -6.34 12.10 -4.85
N ALA A 68 -5.99 12.50 -3.62
CA ALA A 68 -4.83 13.34 -3.33
C ALA A 68 -3.51 12.54 -3.35
N VAL A 69 -3.59 11.21 -3.23
CA VAL A 69 -2.44 10.31 -3.29
C VAL A 69 -2.01 10.06 -4.76
N PRO A 70 -0.71 10.25 -5.09
CA PRO A 70 -0.17 9.96 -6.42
C PRO A 70 -0.40 8.51 -6.87
N ARG A 71 -0.72 8.32 -8.15
CA ARG A 71 -0.78 6.99 -8.77
C ARG A 71 0.61 6.52 -9.21
N TRP A 72 0.78 5.21 -9.40
CA TRP A 72 2.05 4.63 -9.84
C TRP A 72 2.56 5.24 -11.15
N LYS A 73 1.66 5.61 -12.07
CA LYS A 73 2.02 6.31 -13.31
C LYS A 73 2.67 7.68 -13.07
N GLU A 74 2.26 8.39 -12.01
CA GLU A 74 2.80 9.71 -11.66
C GLU A 74 4.13 9.61 -10.90
N GLN A 75 4.30 8.54 -10.12
CA GLN A 75 5.52 8.26 -9.35
C GLN A 75 6.01 6.83 -9.66
N PRO A 76 6.62 6.62 -10.85
CA PRO A 76 7.02 5.31 -11.31
C PRO A 76 8.17 4.71 -10.48
N ASP A 77 8.87 5.52 -9.69
CA ASP A 77 10.01 5.07 -8.87
C ASP A 77 9.63 3.94 -7.91
N LEU A 78 8.42 3.99 -7.33
CA LEU A 78 7.91 2.90 -6.51
C LEU A 78 7.72 1.63 -7.32
N PHE A 79 7.17 1.74 -8.52
CA PHE A 79 6.96 0.62 -9.44
C PHE A 79 8.29 0.02 -9.93
N ARG A 80 9.28 0.88 -10.21
CA ARG A 80 10.65 0.49 -10.56
C ARG A 80 11.35 -0.22 -9.41
N GLN A 81 11.24 0.31 -8.19
CA GLN A 81 11.81 -0.32 -6.99
C GLN A 81 11.22 -1.72 -6.76
N MET A 82 9.91 -1.89 -6.94
CA MET A 82 9.27 -3.20 -6.84
C MET A 82 9.85 -4.20 -7.86
N PHE A 83 10.04 -3.77 -9.12
CA PHE A 83 10.67 -4.60 -10.15
C PHE A 83 12.11 -5.00 -9.80
N ILE A 84 12.94 -4.02 -9.40
CA ILE A 84 14.34 -4.25 -9.02
C ILE A 84 14.41 -5.22 -7.83
N GLN A 85 13.56 -5.03 -6.83
CA GLN A 85 13.52 -5.89 -5.66
C GLN A 85 13.10 -7.33 -5.98
N ILE A 86 12.16 -7.55 -6.90
CA ILE A 86 11.79 -8.89 -7.38
C ILE A 86 12.98 -9.54 -8.09
N LEU A 87 13.71 -8.77 -8.90
CA LEU A 87 14.92 -9.22 -9.60
C LEU A 87 16.02 -9.66 -8.61
N GLU A 88 16.21 -8.92 -7.51
CA GLU A 88 17.19 -9.23 -6.46
C GLU A 88 16.83 -10.45 -5.60
N THR A 89 15.55 -10.68 -5.30
CA THR A 89 15.16 -11.72 -4.31
C THR A 89 15.16 -13.14 -4.86
N HIS A 90 15.31 -13.35 -6.17
CA HIS A 90 15.39 -14.66 -6.83
C HIS A 90 14.19 -15.60 -6.59
N GLU A 91 13.16 -15.17 -5.86
CA GLU A 91 11.98 -15.96 -5.53
C GLU A 91 10.88 -15.76 -6.58
N VAL A 92 10.56 -16.82 -7.31
CA VAL A 92 9.29 -16.91 -8.01
C VAL A 92 8.21 -16.98 -6.93
N ILE A 93 7.39 -15.94 -6.81
CA ILE A 93 6.19 -15.96 -5.96
C ILE A 93 5.24 -17.00 -6.54
N SER A 94 5.45 -18.24 -6.14
CA SER A 94 4.63 -19.36 -6.53
C SER A 94 3.25 -19.20 -5.88
N ASN A 95 2.21 -19.28 -6.69
CA ASN A 95 0.83 -19.26 -6.22
C ASN A 95 0.55 -20.61 -5.53
N GLN A 96 1.05 -20.80 -4.29
CA GLN A 96 0.92 -22.07 -3.56
C GLN A 96 -0.54 -22.40 -3.18
N GLY A 97 -1.48 -21.48 -3.42
CA GLY A 97 -2.89 -21.62 -3.03
C GLY A 97 -3.89 -21.93 -4.16
N SER A 98 -3.49 -21.97 -5.45
CA SER A 98 -4.45 -22.24 -6.54
C SER A 98 -4.71 -23.75 -6.69
N THR A 99 -5.35 -24.36 -5.70
CA THR A 99 -6.14 -25.56 -6.00
C THR A 99 -7.26 -25.10 -6.94
N LYS A 100 -7.24 -25.56 -8.21
CA LYS A 100 -8.34 -25.42 -9.18
C LYS A 100 -9.67 -25.80 -8.52
N ARG A 101 -10.33 -24.85 -7.85
CA ARG A 101 -11.66 -25.04 -7.27
C ARG A 101 -12.65 -24.65 -8.34
N GLN A 102 -13.58 -25.57 -8.61
CA GLN A 102 -14.65 -25.43 -9.60
C GLN A 102 -15.28 -24.04 -9.57
N GLU A 103 -15.50 -23.47 -10.75
CA GLU A 103 -16.27 -22.26 -11.00
C GLU A 103 -17.67 -22.39 -10.40
N GLY A 104 -17.79 -22.00 -9.14
CA GLY A 104 -19.06 -21.92 -8.44
C GLY A 104 -19.56 -20.48 -8.36
N ASN A 105 -20.84 -20.31 -8.03
CA ASN A 105 -21.48 -18.99 -7.85
C ASN A 105 -20.71 -18.04 -6.92
N VAL A 106 -19.96 -18.58 -5.95
CA VAL A 106 -19.12 -17.78 -5.04
C VAL A 106 -17.92 -17.16 -5.75
N GLN A 107 -17.20 -17.93 -6.59
CA GLN A 107 -16.04 -17.41 -7.32
C GLN A 107 -16.49 -16.35 -8.34
N ASN A 108 -17.66 -16.53 -8.97
CA ASN A 108 -18.25 -15.51 -9.85
C ASN A 108 -18.51 -14.19 -9.11
N ARG A 109 -19.01 -14.24 -7.87
CA ARG A 109 -19.22 -13.02 -7.05
C ARG A 109 -17.90 -12.37 -6.62
N VAL A 110 -16.88 -13.16 -6.30
CA VAL A 110 -15.54 -12.66 -5.98
C VAL A 110 -14.92 -11.96 -7.19
N ASN A 111 -15.01 -12.58 -8.37
CA ASN A 111 -14.56 -12.00 -9.63
C ASN A 111 -15.29 -10.68 -9.93
N LEU A 112 -16.62 -10.67 -9.79
CA LEU A 112 -17.43 -9.46 -9.98
C LEU A 112 -17.01 -8.33 -9.02
N LYS A 113 -16.76 -8.64 -7.75
CA LYS A 113 -16.24 -7.65 -6.78
C LYS A 113 -14.88 -7.10 -7.24
N GLY A 114 -13.99 -7.97 -7.75
CA GLY A 114 -12.71 -7.55 -8.32
C GLY A 114 -12.88 -6.56 -9.47
N ILE A 115 -13.75 -6.88 -10.43
CA ILE A 115 -14.07 -6.00 -11.57
C ILE A 115 -14.62 -4.65 -11.09
N VAL A 116 -15.55 -4.64 -10.12
CA VAL A 116 -16.09 -3.38 -9.56
C VAL A 116 -14.99 -2.55 -8.91
N THR A 117 -14.06 -3.20 -8.19
CA THR A 117 -12.93 -2.53 -7.53
C THR A 117 -11.98 -1.93 -8.55
N GLU A 118 -11.70 -2.64 -9.65
CA GLU A 118 -10.89 -2.14 -10.76
C GLU A 118 -11.53 -0.90 -11.41
N VAL A 119 -12.80 -1.01 -11.84
CA VAL A 119 -13.51 0.09 -12.50
C VAL A 119 -13.56 1.33 -11.59
N TYR A 120 -13.81 1.13 -10.31
CA TYR A 120 -13.82 2.21 -9.33
C TYR A 120 -12.44 2.86 -9.16
N SER A 121 -11.37 2.07 -9.10
CA SER A 121 -9.99 2.57 -8.97
C SER A 121 -9.56 3.35 -10.20
N ARG A 122 -9.89 2.86 -11.41
CA ARG A 122 -9.66 3.59 -12.67
C ARG A 122 -10.42 4.92 -12.70
N LEU A 123 -11.69 4.92 -12.29
CA LEU A 123 -12.50 6.14 -12.18
C LEU A 123 -11.84 7.18 -11.24
N LEU A 124 -11.33 6.75 -10.08
CA LEU A 124 -10.65 7.63 -9.14
C LEU A 124 -9.30 8.14 -9.65
N ALA A 125 -8.59 7.38 -10.49
CA ALA A 125 -7.39 7.85 -11.16
C ALA A 125 -7.72 8.91 -12.22
N GLU A 126 -8.73 8.68 -13.06
CA GLU A 126 -9.21 9.67 -14.04
C GLU A 126 -9.68 10.96 -13.37
N LEU A 127 -10.39 10.84 -12.25
CA LEU A 127 -10.79 11.99 -11.44
C LEU A 127 -9.56 12.76 -10.96
N ARG A 128 -8.56 12.07 -10.40
CA ARG A 128 -7.30 12.70 -9.98
C ARG A 128 -6.62 13.43 -11.14
N TRP A 129 -6.44 12.79 -12.29
CA TRP A 129 -5.76 13.40 -13.43
C TRP A 129 -6.52 14.61 -13.99
N THR A 130 -7.85 14.59 -13.92
CA THR A 130 -8.68 15.77 -14.24
C THR A 130 -8.39 16.94 -13.29
N PHE A 131 -8.29 16.68 -11.98
CA PHE A 131 -7.95 17.70 -10.99
C PHE A 131 -6.53 18.22 -11.17
N LEU A 132 -5.56 17.36 -11.48
CA LEU A 132 -4.18 17.80 -11.77
C LEU A 132 -4.09 18.64 -13.04
N ALA A 133 -4.88 18.33 -14.06
CA ALA A 133 -4.97 19.15 -15.26
C ALA A 133 -5.52 20.56 -14.95
N LEU A 134 -6.56 20.65 -14.12
CA LEU A 134 -7.10 21.92 -13.62
C LEU A 134 -6.06 22.68 -12.78
N GLU A 135 -5.38 21.99 -11.86
CA GLU A 135 -4.32 22.58 -11.04
C GLU A 135 -3.20 23.16 -11.89
N LYS A 136 -2.77 22.45 -12.94
CA LYS A 136 -1.76 22.95 -13.88
C LYS A 136 -2.17 24.28 -14.52
N THR A 137 -3.42 24.41 -14.93
CA THR A 137 -3.95 25.67 -15.46
C THR A 137 -3.96 26.77 -14.40
N TRP A 138 -4.36 26.46 -13.17
CA TRP A 138 -4.46 27.44 -12.08
C TRP A 138 -3.11 27.86 -11.51
N LEU A 139 -2.09 27.00 -11.54
CA LEU A 139 -0.71 27.36 -11.24
C LEU A 139 -0.17 28.32 -12.31
N ALA A 140 -0.44 28.05 -13.59
CA ALA A 140 -0.02 28.92 -14.70
C ALA A 140 -0.70 30.31 -14.65
N SER A 141 -1.94 30.38 -14.15
CA SER A 141 -2.65 31.65 -13.95
C SER A 141 -2.39 32.29 -12.58
N HIS A 142 -1.50 31.74 -11.76
CA HIS A 142 -1.23 32.19 -10.38
C HIS A 142 -2.44 32.22 -9.44
N LEU A 143 -3.49 31.43 -9.74
CA LEU A 143 -4.61 31.24 -8.83
C LEU A 143 -4.22 30.31 -7.67
N LEU A 144 -3.43 29.27 -7.97
CA LEU A 144 -2.79 28.41 -6.97
C LEU A 144 -1.30 28.71 -6.88
N THR A 145 -0.69 28.37 -5.74
CA THR A 145 0.71 28.73 -5.44
C THR A 145 1.65 27.54 -5.42
N ALA A 146 1.15 26.35 -5.09
CA ALA A 146 1.95 25.13 -4.99
C ALA A 146 1.20 23.92 -5.56
N PRO A 147 1.94 22.93 -6.13
CA PRO A 147 1.35 21.65 -6.50
C PRO A 147 0.68 20.97 -5.30
N GLY A 148 -0.46 20.33 -5.55
CA GLY A 148 -1.31 19.71 -4.53
C GLY A 148 -2.24 20.68 -3.78
N ASP A 149 -2.16 22.00 -4.01
CA ASP A 149 -3.09 22.96 -3.39
C ASP A 149 -4.55 22.63 -3.72
N ILE A 150 -4.83 22.09 -4.92
CA ILE A 150 -6.20 21.77 -5.34
C ILE A 150 -6.89 20.75 -4.42
N PHE A 151 -6.13 19.86 -3.79
CA PHE A 151 -6.67 18.81 -2.91
C PHE A 151 -7.07 19.32 -1.52
N TYR A 152 -6.77 20.58 -1.19
CA TYR A 152 -7.31 21.26 0.00
C TYR A 152 -8.64 21.96 -0.29
N LEU A 153 -9.16 21.91 -1.52
CA LEU A 153 -10.44 22.48 -1.89
C LEU A 153 -11.52 21.39 -1.93
N ASN A 154 -12.73 21.72 -1.50
CA ASN A 154 -13.86 20.83 -1.72
C ASN A 154 -14.39 20.95 -3.16
N LEU A 155 -15.13 19.94 -3.63
CA LEU A 155 -15.66 19.91 -4.99
C LEU A 155 -16.54 21.13 -5.32
N GLY A 156 -17.27 21.67 -4.33
CA GLY A 156 -18.11 22.85 -4.51
C GLY A 156 -17.31 24.12 -4.80
N GLU A 157 -16.20 24.32 -4.08
CA GLU A 157 -15.26 25.42 -4.29
C GLU A 157 -14.58 25.31 -5.65
N VAL A 158 -14.11 24.11 -6.01
CA VAL A 158 -13.51 23.85 -7.32
C VAL A 158 -14.50 24.25 -8.43
N ARG A 159 -15.76 23.81 -8.34
CA ARG A 159 -16.80 24.18 -9.30
C ARG A 159 -17.05 25.69 -9.38
N ARG A 160 -17.09 26.40 -8.24
CA ARG A 160 -17.27 27.87 -8.21
C ARG A 160 -16.08 28.61 -8.83
N LEU A 161 -14.85 28.13 -8.58
CA LEU A 161 -13.63 28.69 -9.17
C LEU A 161 -13.57 28.45 -10.68
N VAL A 162 -13.97 27.26 -11.16
CA VAL A 162 -14.06 26.95 -12.60
C VAL A 162 -15.10 27.82 -13.29
N ALA A 163 -16.27 28.02 -12.66
CA ALA A 163 -17.34 28.85 -13.21
C ALA A 163 -17.06 30.36 -13.15
N ASP A 164 -15.94 30.76 -12.52
CA ASP A 164 -15.62 32.15 -12.18
C ASP A 164 -16.79 32.89 -11.49
N ALA A 165 -17.51 32.17 -10.63
CA ALA A 165 -18.76 32.63 -10.06
C ALA A 165 -18.60 33.27 -8.67
N ASP A 166 -17.38 33.31 -8.12
CA ASP A 166 -17.12 33.68 -6.72
C ASP A 166 -15.80 34.46 -6.55
N PRO A 167 -15.83 35.80 -6.79
CA PRO A 167 -14.65 36.65 -6.62
C PRO A 167 -14.14 36.71 -5.18
N GLN A 168 -15.03 36.58 -4.20
CA GLN A 168 -14.66 36.61 -2.78
C GLN A 168 -13.84 35.38 -2.39
N LEU A 169 -14.23 34.19 -2.88
CA LEU A 169 -13.44 32.98 -2.70
C LEU A 169 -12.04 33.12 -3.29
N LYS A 170 -11.90 33.72 -4.48
CA LYS A 170 -10.59 33.95 -5.11
C LYS A 170 -9.69 34.84 -4.24
N GLU A 171 -10.22 35.91 -3.69
CA GLU A 171 -9.48 36.83 -2.81
C GLU A 171 -9.00 36.14 -1.52
N GLN A 172 -9.82 35.25 -0.96
CA GLN A 172 -9.53 34.55 0.30
C GLN A 172 -8.80 33.22 0.11
N LEU A 173 -8.57 32.78 -1.13
CA LEU A 173 -8.11 31.44 -1.46
C LEU A 173 -6.80 31.08 -0.76
N VAL A 174 -5.80 31.97 -0.81
CA VAL A 174 -4.49 31.75 -0.18
C VAL A 174 -4.62 31.53 1.33
N LYS A 175 -5.45 32.33 2.00
CA LYS A 175 -5.70 32.19 3.45
C LYS A 175 -6.43 30.90 3.77
N LEU A 176 -7.41 30.53 2.95
CA LEU A 176 -8.18 29.28 3.09
C LEU A 176 -7.27 28.05 2.97
N LEU A 177 -6.43 28.01 1.93
CA LEU A 177 -5.48 26.92 1.69
C LEU A 177 -4.47 26.78 2.83
N ALA A 178 -3.90 27.91 3.29
CA ALA A 178 -2.98 27.90 4.43
C ALA A 178 -3.64 27.34 5.70
N SER A 179 -4.88 27.75 5.99
CA SER A 179 -5.64 27.25 7.13
C SER A 179 -5.90 25.74 7.03
N ARG A 180 -6.31 25.24 5.86
CA ARG A 180 -6.61 23.81 5.67
C ARG A 180 -5.38 22.94 5.66
N ARG A 181 -4.27 23.43 5.12
CA ARG A 181 -2.98 22.73 5.19
C ARG A 181 -2.51 22.59 6.63
N SER A 182 -2.63 23.66 7.43
CA SER A 182 -2.32 23.61 8.86
C SER A 182 -3.23 22.63 9.60
N GLN A 183 -4.54 22.67 9.34
CA GLN A 183 -5.50 21.75 9.98
C GLN A 183 -5.20 20.31 9.60
N PHE A 184 -4.98 20.02 8.32
CA PHE A 184 -4.64 18.67 7.84
C PHE A 184 -3.35 18.14 8.49
N GLY A 185 -2.35 19.00 8.69
CA GLY A 185 -1.13 18.64 9.42
C GLY A 185 -1.41 18.28 10.88
N GLN A 186 -2.24 19.05 11.58
CA GLN A 186 -2.65 18.76 12.96
C GLN A 186 -3.48 17.48 13.06
N ASP A 187 -4.38 17.27 12.10
CA ASP A 187 -5.20 16.06 12.02
C ASP A 187 -4.33 14.81 11.75
N GLY A 188 -3.23 14.97 11.00
CA GLY A 188 -2.24 13.90 10.79
C GLY A 188 -1.54 13.41 12.07
N GLU A 189 -1.55 14.19 13.15
CA GLU A 189 -0.96 13.79 14.44
C GLU A 189 -1.90 12.91 15.29
N ILE A 190 -3.16 12.75 14.87
CA ILE A 190 -4.16 11.94 15.57
C ILE A 190 -3.79 10.46 15.40
N SER A 191 -3.26 9.85 16.47
CA SER A 191 -2.79 8.46 16.43
C SER A 191 -3.92 7.43 16.60
N GLN A 192 -5.10 7.82 17.10
CA GLN A 192 -6.22 6.91 17.37
C GLN A 192 -7.53 7.45 16.81
N ILE A 193 -8.09 6.72 15.85
CA ILE A 193 -9.39 6.99 15.27
C ILE A 193 -10.43 6.13 16.00
N PRO A 194 -11.48 6.73 16.60
CA PRO A 194 -12.51 5.96 17.27
C PRO A 194 -13.30 5.10 16.29
N ALA A 195 -13.53 3.83 16.64
CA ALA A 195 -14.33 2.92 15.82
C ALA A 195 -15.81 3.33 15.72
N VAL A 196 -16.30 4.10 16.71
CA VAL A 196 -17.66 4.64 16.73
C VAL A 196 -17.61 6.10 17.18
N VAL A 197 -18.20 6.97 16.37
CA VAL A 197 -18.49 8.35 16.75
C VAL A 197 -20.00 8.50 16.80
N TYR A 198 -20.52 8.97 17.94
CA TYR A 198 -21.94 9.17 18.15
C TYR A 198 -22.19 10.52 18.83
N GLY A 199 -23.10 11.32 18.28
CA GLY A 199 -23.42 12.65 18.80
C GLY A 199 -22.46 13.74 18.28
N ASN A 200 -21.93 14.53 19.21
CA ASN A 200 -21.04 15.66 18.91
C ASN A 200 -19.64 15.20 18.48
N ASN A 201 -18.85 16.11 17.91
CA ASN A 201 -17.46 15.86 17.58
C ASN A 201 -16.70 15.33 18.81
N PRO A 202 -15.98 14.19 18.70
CA PRO A 202 -15.21 13.67 19.81
C PRO A 202 -14.14 14.71 20.22
N PRO A 203 -13.85 14.86 21.52
CA PRO A 203 -12.86 15.82 21.98
C PRO A 203 -11.48 15.45 21.41
N TYR A 204 -10.88 16.39 20.67
CA TYR A 204 -9.48 16.34 20.25
C TYR A 204 -8.58 16.90 21.35
N PRO A 205 -7.38 16.33 21.61
CA PRO A 205 -6.86 15.05 21.11
C PRO A 205 -7.33 13.88 21.99
N MET A 206 -7.67 12.76 21.36
CA MET A 206 -7.78 11.49 22.09
C MET A 206 -6.41 11.16 22.66
N THR A 207 -6.27 11.24 23.99
CA THR A 207 -5.05 10.88 24.71
C THR A 207 -4.53 9.55 24.18
N LYS A 208 -3.25 9.50 23.76
CA LYS A 208 -2.55 8.25 23.48
C LYS A 208 -2.84 7.31 24.66
N THR A 209 -3.62 6.26 24.44
CA THR A 209 -3.82 5.25 25.48
C THR A 209 -2.44 4.83 25.93
N LYS A 210 -2.18 4.86 27.24
CA LYS A 210 -0.93 4.37 27.81
C LYS A 210 -0.61 3.03 27.14
N PRO A 211 0.64 2.81 26.69
CA PRO A 211 1.02 1.51 26.14
C PRO A 211 0.52 0.46 27.12
N VAL A 212 -0.26 -0.50 26.61
CA VAL A 212 -0.68 -1.67 27.39
C VAL A 212 0.56 -2.17 28.09
N ASN A 213 0.49 -2.37 29.40
CA ASN A 213 1.62 -2.79 30.19
C ASN A 213 2.10 -4.12 29.60
N VAL A 214 3.17 -4.10 28.80
CA VAL A 214 3.72 -5.27 28.10
C VAL A 214 4.52 -6.13 29.10
N SER A 215 3.94 -6.36 30.29
CA SER A 215 4.39 -7.43 31.18
C SER A 215 4.21 -8.78 30.49
N ASP A 216 3.16 -8.88 29.65
CA ASP A 216 2.98 -10.00 28.74
C ASP A 216 3.75 -9.72 27.46
N ARG A 217 4.78 -10.52 27.21
CA ARG A 217 5.60 -10.52 25.99
C ARG A 217 4.81 -10.89 24.72
N VAL A 218 3.49 -10.79 24.73
CA VAL A 218 2.60 -11.31 23.68
C VAL A 218 1.53 -10.26 23.35
N LEU A 219 1.52 -9.80 22.11
CA LEU A 219 0.41 -9.04 21.54
C LEU A 219 -0.61 -10.03 20.96
N VAL A 220 -1.90 -9.70 21.07
CA VAL A 220 -2.99 -10.53 20.57
C VAL A 220 -3.83 -9.70 19.60
N GLY A 221 -4.16 -10.31 18.47
CA GLY A 221 -5.04 -9.75 17.45
C GLY A 221 -5.91 -10.84 16.82
N ILE A 222 -6.40 -10.56 15.63
CA ILE A 222 -7.25 -11.48 14.86
C ILE A 222 -6.37 -12.44 14.06
N PRO A 223 -6.51 -13.78 14.24
CA PRO A 223 -5.84 -14.76 13.37
C PRO A 223 -6.38 -14.65 11.95
N ALA A 224 -5.50 -14.35 10.99
CA ALA A 224 -5.87 -14.04 9.61
C ALA A 224 -5.32 -15.05 8.60
N SER A 225 -4.08 -15.48 8.74
CA SER A 225 -3.47 -16.48 7.86
C SER A 225 -2.61 -17.43 8.67
N ARG A 226 -2.80 -18.75 8.46
CA ARG A 226 -2.16 -19.79 9.26
C ARG A 226 -0.65 -19.84 9.02
N GLY A 227 0.05 -20.41 9.99
CA GLY A 227 1.51 -20.60 9.97
C GLY A 227 2.20 -19.80 11.06
N GLN A 228 3.50 -20.04 11.21
CA GLN A 228 4.36 -19.34 12.16
C GLN A 228 5.60 -18.83 11.45
N ALA A 229 6.08 -17.66 11.86
CA ALA A 229 7.32 -17.11 11.36
C ALA A 229 8.08 -16.39 12.48
N ILE A 230 9.40 -16.38 12.37
CA ILE A 230 10.29 -15.59 13.21
C ILE A 230 11.07 -14.65 12.29
N GLY A 231 11.07 -13.37 12.60
CA GLY A 231 11.78 -12.39 11.79
C GLY A 231 11.99 -11.06 12.50
N LYS A 232 12.68 -10.16 11.81
CA LYS A 232 12.87 -8.78 12.26
C LYS A 232 11.68 -7.94 11.82
N VAL A 233 11.14 -7.17 12.75
CA VAL A 233 10.09 -6.19 12.46
C VAL A 233 10.62 -5.15 11.48
N LYS A 234 9.82 -4.86 10.47
CA LYS A 234 9.96 -3.70 9.61
C LYS A 234 8.61 -2.97 9.57
N ILE A 235 8.58 -1.77 10.14
CA ILE A 235 7.41 -0.91 10.18
C ILE A 235 7.37 -0.11 8.88
N VAL A 236 6.23 -0.15 8.20
CA VAL A 236 6.03 0.52 6.91
C VAL A 236 4.69 1.24 6.98
N ARG A 237 4.72 2.56 7.16
CA ARG A 237 3.51 3.40 7.14
C ARG A 237 3.16 3.87 5.73
N ASN A 238 4.16 3.91 4.86
CA ASN A 238 4.03 4.25 3.45
C ASN A 238 5.09 3.51 2.62
N PHE A 239 4.91 3.45 1.31
CA PHE A 239 5.82 2.68 0.45
C PHE A 239 7.27 3.19 0.45
N GLN A 240 7.52 4.46 0.78
CA GLN A 240 8.87 4.99 0.88
C GLN A 240 9.66 4.40 2.05
N GLU A 241 8.96 3.93 3.10
CA GLU A 241 9.56 3.30 4.27
C GLU A 241 9.89 1.81 4.06
N ALA A 242 9.40 1.19 2.98
CA ALA A 242 9.43 -0.26 2.79
C ALA A 242 10.87 -0.83 2.89
N GLY A 243 11.85 -0.15 2.29
CA GLY A 243 13.24 -0.62 2.29
C GLY A 243 13.37 -2.04 1.74
N GLU A 244 14.37 -2.78 2.22
CA GLU A 244 14.54 -4.20 1.88
C GLU A 244 13.57 -5.07 2.71
N ILE A 245 12.79 -5.91 2.02
CA ILE A 245 11.82 -6.83 2.62
C ILE A 245 12.04 -8.22 2.04
N ASN A 246 12.18 -9.21 2.93
CA ASN A 246 12.42 -10.61 2.59
C ASN A 246 11.70 -11.55 3.55
N LYS A 247 11.89 -12.87 3.39
CA LYS A 247 11.23 -13.91 4.21
C LYS A 247 11.66 -13.92 5.69
N GLN A 248 12.72 -13.20 6.05
CA GLN A 248 13.13 -12.97 7.44
C GLN A 248 12.56 -11.67 8.03
N THR A 249 11.75 -10.95 7.26
CA THR A 249 11.10 -9.71 7.66
C THR A 249 9.67 -9.96 8.11
N ILE A 250 9.29 -9.44 9.28
CA ILE A 250 7.90 -9.36 9.75
C ILE A 250 7.43 -7.93 9.47
N LEU A 251 6.55 -7.79 8.49
CA LEU A 251 6.04 -6.51 8.06
C LEU A 251 4.97 -6.02 9.05
N VAL A 252 5.09 -4.78 9.52
CA VAL A 252 4.12 -4.13 10.41
C VAL A 252 3.56 -2.89 9.72
N VAL A 253 2.25 -2.85 9.51
CA VAL A 253 1.56 -1.77 8.78
C VAL A 253 0.35 -1.24 9.54
N PRO A 254 -0.03 0.04 9.38
CA PRO A 254 -1.27 0.54 9.98
C PRO A 254 -2.52 -0.08 9.33
N TYR A 255 -2.49 -0.25 8.00
CA TYR A 255 -3.55 -0.87 7.21
C TYR A 255 -2.97 -1.44 5.91
N THR A 256 -3.78 -2.22 5.19
CA THR A 256 -3.45 -2.75 3.87
C THR A 256 -4.53 -2.36 2.88
N ASP A 257 -4.13 -1.94 1.68
CA ASP A 257 -4.98 -1.68 0.52
C ASP A 257 -4.42 -2.42 -0.71
N SER A 258 -5.12 -2.39 -1.85
CA SER A 258 -4.76 -3.13 -3.06
C SER A 258 -3.30 -2.90 -3.52
N GLY A 259 -2.75 -1.68 -3.34
CA GLY A 259 -1.37 -1.40 -3.70
C GLY A 259 -0.30 -2.14 -2.88
N TRP A 260 -0.64 -2.74 -1.72
CA TRP A 260 0.31 -3.33 -0.79
C TRP A 260 0.71 -4.76 -1.12
N ALA A 261 -0.02 -5.42 -2.03
CA ALA A 261 0.17 -6.84 -2.33
C ALA A 261 1.64 -7.17 -2.66
N THR A 262 2.31 -6.34 -3.45
CA THR A 262 3.71 -6.50 -3.86
C THR A 262 4.71 -6.55 -2.72
N ILE A 263 4.44 -5.83 -1.65
CA ILE A 263 5.28 -5.80 -0.46
C ILE A 263 4.90 -6.96 0.47
N LEU A 264 3.59 -7.19 0.64
CA LEU A 264 3.06 -8.23 1.52
C LEU A 264 3.59 -9.62 1.14
N VAL A 265 3.60 -9.96 -0.15
CA VAL A 265 3.99 -11.28 -0.66
C VAL A 265 5.44 -11.67 -0.38
N ARG A 266 6.30 -10.68 -0.08
CA ARG A 266 7.73 -10.88 0.17
C ARG A 266 8.06 -11.08 1.65
N ALA A 267 7.20 -10.59 2.54
CA ALA A 267 7.40 -10.72 3.98
C ALA A 267 7.31 -12.19 4.43
N GLY A 268 8.03 -12.51 5.51
CA GLY A 268 7.90 -13.77 6.23
C GLY A 268 6.65 -13.83 7.12
N GLY A 269 6.08 -12.67 7.46
CA GLY A 269 4.83 -12.56 8.19
C GLY A 269 4.30 -11.13 8.18
N VAL A 270 3.01 -10.95 8.45
CA VAL A 270 2.33 -9.64 8.39
C VAL A 270 1.59 -9.36 9.69
N ILE A 271 1.79 -8.17 10.23
CA ILE A 271 1.05 -7.59 11.35
C ILE A 271 0.38 -6.30 10.86
N ALA A 272 -0.94 -6.19 11.03
CA ALA A 272 -1.66 -4.94 10.72
C ALA A 272 -2.40 -4.40 11.94
N GLU A 273 -2.42 -3.07 12.10
CA GLU A 273 -3.17 -2.42 13.19
C GLU A 273 -4.69 -2.45 12.95
N THR A 274 -5.11 -2.47 11.69
CA THR A 274 -6.51 -2.50 11.29
C THR A 274 -6.77 -3.65 10.32
N GLY A 275 -7.91 -4.31 10.48
CA GLY A 275 -8.44 -5.25 9.50
C GLY A 275 -9.01 -6.52 10.14
N GLY A 276 -10.03 -7.10 9.50
CA GLY A 276 -10.61 -8.36 9.95
C GLY A 276 -10.05 -9.59 9.22
N LYS A 277 -10.58 -10.77 9.54
CA LYS A 277 -10.26 -12.03 8.84
C LYS A 277 -10.50 -11.95 7.32
N LEU A 278 -11.42 -11.10 6.88
CA LEU A 278 -11.80 -10.93 5.47
C LEU A 278 -11.25 -9.64 4.85
N SER A 279 -10.33 -8.94 5.51
CA SER A 279 -9.66 -7.77 4.95
C SER A 279 -8.79 -8.14 3.75
N HIS A 280 -8.47 -7.16 2.91
CA HIS A 280 -7.59 -7.34 1.75
C HIS A 280 -6.26 -8.01 2.14
N GLY A 281 -5.52 -7.44 3.10
CA GLY A 281 -4.26 -8.01 3.57
C GLY A 281 -4.38 -9.44 4.11
N ALA A 282 -5.52 -9.80 4.73
CA ALA A 282 -5.74 -11.14 5.25
C ALA A 282 -5.98 -12.15 4.13
N ILE A 283 -6.67 -11.74 3.07
CA ILE A 283 -6.90 -12.53 1.86
C ILE A 283 -5.57 -12.77 1.15
N VAL A 284 -4.81 -11.70 0.85
CA VAL A 284 -3.50 -11.81 0.20
C VAL A 284 -2.58 -12.71 1.01
N ALA A 285 -2.44 -12.49 2.32
CA ALA A 285 -1.57 -13.33 3.15
C ALA A 285 -1.94 -14.82 3.08
N ARG A 286 -3.23 -15.18 3.04
CA ARG A 286 -3.65 -16.58 2.90
C ARG A 286 -3.35 -17.18 1.54
N GLU A 287 -3.54 -16.42 0.47
CA GLU A 287 -3.29 -16.91 -0.90
C GLU A 287 -1.82 -17.23 -1.14
N TYR A 288 -0.95 -16.48 -0.48
CA TYR A 288 0.50 -16.66 -0.55
C TYR A 288 1.11 -17.43 0.63
N GLY A 289 0.27 -18.00 1.52
CA GLY A 289 0.73 -18.82 2.64
C GLY A 289 1.56 -18.08 3.69
N ILE A 290 1.39 -16.77 3.81
CA ILE A 290 2.14 -15.90 4.71
C ILE A 290 1.41 -15.83 6.06
N PRO A 291 2.05 -16.17 7.19
CA PRO A 291 1.46 -16.00 8.51
C PRO A 291 1.04 -14.56 8.75
N ALA A 292 -0.20 -14.35 9.20
CA ALA A 292 -0.70 -12.99 9.42
C ALA A 292 -1.62 -12.85 10.64
N VAL A 293 -1.43 -11.74 11.35
CA VAL A 293 -2.26 -11.32 12.50
C VAL A 293 -2.70 -9.88 12.25
N MET A 294 -4.02 -9.66 12.30
CA MET A 294 -4.62 -8.34 12.05
C MET A 294 -5.14 -7.73 13.35
N ASP A 295 -5.51 -6.46 13.30
CA ASP A 295 -6.19 -5.76 14.40
C ASP A 295 -5.37 -5.71 15.70
N ILE A 296 -4.05 -5.56 15.59
CA ILE A 296 -3.19 -5.27 16.75
C ILE A 296 -3.08 -3.75 16.87
N HIS A 297 -4.01 -3.14 17.59
CA HIS A 297 -4.03 -1.68 17.76
C HIS A 297 -2.70 -1.14 18.30
N GLY A 298 -2.16 -0.13 17.62
CA GLY A 298 -0.89 0.50 17.98
C GLY A 298 0.35 -0.36 17.72
N ALA A 299 0.27 -1.44 16.93
CA ALA A 299 1.44 -2.27 16.59
C ALA A 299 2.62 -1.46 16.05
N THR A 300 2.37 -0.39 15.28
CA THR A 300 3.41 0.48 14.71
C THR A 300 4.12 1.35 15.76
N ASP A 301 3.52 1.51 16.94
CA ASP A 301 4.09 2.23 18.09
C ASP A 301 4.62 1.28 19.17
N LEU A 302 4.01 0.09 19.31
CA LEU A 302 4.37 -0.92 20.30
C LEU A 302 5.62 -1.72 19.88
N LEU A 303 5.78 -1.96 18.57
CA LEU A 303 6.94 -2.65 18.01
C LEU A 303 8.00 -1.66 17.53
N ARG A 304 9.23 -2.13 17.32
CA ARG A 304 10.35 -1.32 16.83
C ARG A 304 11.01 -1.96 15.61
N ASP A 305 11.48 -1.15 14.67
CA ASP A 305 12.29 -1.63 13.56
C ASP A 305 13.49 -2.46 14.05
N GLY A 306 13.73 -3.59 13.37
CA GLY A 306 14.78 -4.54 13.71
C GLY A 306 14.47 -5.46 14.90
N GLN A 307 13.38 -5.22 15.64
CA GLN A 307 12.97 -6.07 16.76
C GLN A 307 12.64 -7.48 16.28
N LYS A 308 13.26 -8.51 16.89
CA LYS A 308 12.94 -9.89 16.57
C LYS A 308 11.63 -10.30 17.25
N VAL A 309 10.68 -10.81 16.47
CA VAL A 309 9.37 -11.27 16.95
C VAL A 309 9.01 -12.63 16.35
N ARG A 310 8.12 -13.36 17.03
CA ARG A 310 7.49 -14.57 16.52
C ARG A 310 6.01 -14.31 16.30
N ILE A 311 5.52 -14.57 15.11
CA ILE A 311 4.11 -14.48 14.78
C ILE A 311 3.51 -15.88 14.69
N ASP A 312 2.32 -16.06 15.26
CA ASP A 312 1.46 -17.22 15.02
C ASP A 312 0.13 -16.74 14.47
N GLY A 313 -0.05 -16.86 13.16
CA GLY A 313 -1.24 -16.40 12.48
C GLY A 313 -2.44 -17.33 12.62
N SER A 314 -2.26 -18.54 13.18
CA SER A 314 -3.35 -19.44 13.57
C SER A 314 -3.96 -19.04 14.91
N ARG A 315 -3.11 -18.63 15.87
CA ARG A 315 -3.51 -18.21 17.21
C ARG A 315 -3.83 -16.71 17.30
N GLY A 316 -3.32 -15.91 16.36
CA GLY A 316 -3.50 -14.46 16.40
C GLY A 316 -2.53 -13.78 17.37
N THR A 317 -1.32 -14.31 17.54
CA THR A 317 -0.39 -13.84 18.59
C THR A 317 0.95 -13.41 18.02
N VAL A 318 1.54 -12.37 18.61
CA VAL A 318 2.90 -11.87 18.30
C VAL A 318 3.71 -11.84 19.58
N GLU A 319 4.77 -12.66 19.65
CA GLU A 319 5.63 -12.77 20.81
C GLU A 319 6.93 -11.98 20.64
N MET A 320 7.34 -11.30 21.70
CA MET A 320 8.50 -10.42 21.77
C MET A 320 9.55 -10.99 22.74
N GLY A 321 10.84 -10.94 22.39
CA GLY A 321 11.94 -11.27 23.31
C GLY A 321 12.80 -12.47 22.88
N ARG A 322 13.35 -13.21 23.85
CA ARG A 322 14.20 -14.40 23.59
C ARG A 322 13.33 -15.54 23.07
N LEU A 323 13.30 -15.70 21.76
CA LEU A 323 12.56 -16.74 21.07
C LEU A 323 13.44 -17.99 20.95
N PRO A 324 12.96 -19.18 21.36
CA PRO A 324 13.60 -20.44 20.96
C PRO A 324 13.52 -20.60 19.43
N GLU A 325 14.47 -21.33 18.85
CA GLU A 325 14.46 -21.65 17.42
C GLU A 325 13.21 -22.48 17.07
N LEU A 326 12.68 -22.29 15.85
CA LEU A 326 11.55 -23.08 15.37
C LEU A 326 12.00 -24.53 15.22
N GLU A 327 11.36 -25.45 15.95
CA GLU A 327 11.55 -26.89 15.70
C GLU A 327 11.07 -27.19 14.28
N SER A 328 12.00 -27.69 13.45
CA SER A 328 11.71 -28.12 12.09
C SER A 328 10.96 -29.45 12.15
N ASN A 329 9.65 -29.42 11.89
CA ASN A 329 8.85 -30.62 11.59
C ASN A 329 8.65 -30.74 10.09
#